data_AF-A0AAX4KTP6-F1
#
_entry.id   AF-A0AAX4KTP6-F1
#
_cell.length_a   1.000
_cell.length_b   1.000
_cell.length_c   1.000
_cell.angle_alpha   90.00
_cell.angle_beta   90.00
_cell.angle_gamma   90.00
#
_symmetry.space_group_name_H-M   'P 1'
#
loop_
_entity.id
_entity.type
_entity.pdbx_description
1 polymer ?
#
loop_
_entity_poly.entity_id
_entity_poly.type
_entity_poly.pdbx_seq_one_letter_code
_entity_poly.pdbx_strand_id
1 'polypeptide(L)'
;MASEDLPETVRPATKRIRSDHDHSKASTKANESDEKDQEKHEDDDWLKEPPFSVGADKDGWETKWRESCWCGKVAFVYNDDPAGSKICHCEDCQRLHGAPYQHSCIFHKKNVRLDSDADPKWIGFLSAHGEVHPLSSTPTPLPRKISCRACGSPLMDEGRNMIMAFPPAFEWTRTHKEVKQSKEQNKDGNHGEEGDSGKGARKVQGFPSELKADCHIFYERRCVDVKDGLPKWRGHKEKSDLMKDDEK
;
A
#
# COMPACT_ATOMS: atom_id res chain seq x y z
N MET A 1 -10.79 33.88 -10.50
CA MET A 1 -9.85 33.65 -11.61
C MET A 1 -8.90 32.58 -11.07
N ALA A 2 -9.20 31.28 -11.20
CA ALA A 2 -9.03 30.44 -12.40
C ALA A 2 -7.64 30.69 -13.02
N SER A 3 -6.74 29.73 -13.19
CA SER A 3 -6.67 28.28 -12.97
C SER A 3 -5.20 27.96 -13.26
N GLU A 4 -4.49 27.25 -12.38
CA GLU A 4 -3.14 26.75 -12.71
C GLU A 4 -3.24 25.23 -12.85
N ASP A 5 -2.99 24.80 -14.09
CA ASP A 5 -3.12 23.44 -14.59
C ASP A 5 -2.20 22.49 -13.82
N LEU A 6 -2.82 21.51 -13.16
CA LEU A 6 -2.12 20.33 -12.66
C LEU A 6 -1.74 19.44 -13.85
N PRO A 7 -0.51 18.90 -13.91
CA PRO A 7 -0.08 18.06 -15.01
C PRO A 7 -0.93 16.78 -15.13
N GLU A 8 -1.23 16.40 -16.37
CA GLU A 8 -2.12 15.31 -16.80
C GLU A 8 -1.70 13.90 -16.31
N THR A 9 -0.54 13.79 -15.66
CA THR A 9 0.00 12.56 -15.05
C THR A 9 -0.45 12.33 -13.60
N VAL A 10 -1.08 13.32 -12.96
CA VAL A 10 -1.67 13.16 -11.63
C VAL A 10 -3.08 12.61 -11.79
N ARG A 11 -3.28 11.32 -11.55
CA ARG A 11 -4.63 10.83 -11.24
C ARG A 11 -5.11 11.62 -10.01
N PRO A 12 -6.22 12.37 -10.09
CA PRO A 12 -6.72 13.08 -8.92
C PRO A 12 -6.92 12.06 -7.81
N ALA A 13 -6.51 12.43 -6.58
CA ALA A 13 -6.73 11.60 -5.41
C ALA A 13 -8.15 11.06 -5.47
N THR A 14 -8.31 9.76 -5.72
CA THR A 14 -9.63 9.16 -5.66
C THR A 14 -10.01 9.23 -4.19
N LYS A 15 -10.73 10.30 -3.81
CA LYS A 15 -11.54 10.29 -2.60
C LYS A 15 -12.36 9.02 -2.75
N ARG A 16 -12.03 7.97 -1.98
CA ARG A 16 -12.87 6.78 -1.90
C ARG A 16 -14.29 7.29 -1.78
N ILE A 17 -15.12 7.05 -2.79
CA ILE A 17 -16.56 7.30 -2.68
C ILE A 17 -17.03 6.21 -1.72
N ARG A 18 -16.94 6.51 -0.42
CA ARG A 18 -17.48 5.66 0.64
C ARG A 18 -18.96 5.54 0.32
N SER A 19 -19.42 4.33 0.01
CA SER A 19 -20.85 4.13 -0.21
C SER A 19 -21.59 4.50 1.07
N ASP A 20 -22.72 5.20 0.97
CA ASP A 20 -23.53 5.60 2.13
C ASP A 20 -24.00 4.42 3.00
N HIS A 21 -23.83 3.19 2.53
CA HIS A 21 -24.20 1.93 3.17
C HIS A 21 -23.04 1.23 3.90
N ASP A 22 -21.84 1.82 3.95
CA ASP A 22 -20.77 1.30 4.80
C ASP A 22 -21.05 1.67 6.26
N HIS A 23 -21.53 0.70 7.04
CA HIS A 23 -22.05 0.90 8.41
C HIS A 23 -20.99 1.34 9.43
N SER A 24 -19.72 1.51 9.05
CA SER A 24 -18.71 2.14 9.88
C SER A 24 -18.70 3.67 9.75
N LYS A 25 -19.82 4.34 10.07
CA LYS A 25 -19.78 5.77 10.44
C LYS A 25 -19.26 5.91 11.87
N ALA A 26 -18.00 5.55 12.09
CA ALA A 26 -17.28 6.06 13.23
C ALA A 26 -17.01 7.55 12.95
N SER A 27 -17.93 8.41 13.40
CA SER A 27 -17.66 9.84 13.52
C SER A 27 -16.62 10.02 14.61
N THR A 28 -15.34 9.92 14.27
CA THR A 28 -14.27 10.35 15.16
C THR A 28 -14.29 11.88 15.19
N LYS A 29 -15.18 12.47 15.99
CA LYS A 29 -14.95 13.78 16.60
C LYS A 29 -13.86 13.59 17.65
N ALA A 30 -12.63 13.36 17.19
CA ALA A 30 -11.47 13.63 18.03
C ALA A 30 -11.40 15.16 18.08
N ASN A 31 -11.57 15.71 19.28
CA ASN A 31 -11.49 17.14 19.55
C ASN A 31 -10.26 17.73 18.85
N GLU A 32 -10.49 18.71 17.97
CA GLU A 32 -9.50 19.72 17.61
C GLU A 32 -9.26 20.57 18.87
N SER A 33 -8.34 20.13 19.71
CA SER A 33 -7.54 21.06 20.51
C SER A 33 -6.17 21.12 19.83
N ASP A 34 -6.12 21.77 18.67
CA ASP A 34 -4.89 22.19 18.01
C ASP A 34 -4.25 23.30 18.85
N GLU A 35 -3.65 22.93 19.99
CA GLU A 35 -2.54 23.69 20.54
C GLU A 35 -1.29 23.31 19.76
N LYS A 36 -0.62 24.36 19.28
CA LYS A 36 0.51 24.34 18.35
C LYS A 36 1.71 23.56 18.89
N ASP A 37 1.76 22.26 18.64
CA ASP A 37 3.03 21.54 18.47
C ASP A 37 3.30 21.42 16.97
N GLN A 38 3.87 22.48 16.40
CA GLN A 38 4.54 22.39 15.10
C GLN A 38 5.89 21.70 15.32
N GLU A 39 5.88 20.36 15.48
CA GLU A 39 7.11 19.58 15.28
C GLU A 39 7.54 19.78 13.81
N LYS A 40 8.54 20.64 13.62
CA LYS A 40 9.15 20.85 12.31
C LYS A 40 9.97 19.62 11.94
N HIS A 41 9.34 18.66 11.28
CA HIS A 41 10.02 17.50 10.70
C HIS A 41 10.84 17.83 9.44
N GLU A 42 10.97 19.12 9.06
CA GLU A 42 11.67 19.56 7.84
C GLU A 42 13.17 19.16 7.81
N ASP A 43 13.77 18.93 8.98
CA ASP A 43 15.19 18.60 9.13
C ASP A 43 15.48 17.10 9.39
N ASP A 44 14.45 16.26 9.39
CA ASP A 44 14.61 14.85 9.69
C ASP A 44 15.35 14.11 8.55
N ASP A 45 16.60 13.72 8.79
CA ASP A 45 17.46 13.08 7.78
C ASP A 45 16.85 11.81 7.18
N TRP A 46 15.98 11.11 7.91
CA TRP A 46 15.30 9.91 7.42
C TRP A 46 14.26 10.19 6.33
N LEU A 47 13.73 11.42 6.24
CA LEU A 47 12.81 11.86 5.18
C LEU A 47 13.53 12.14 3.86
N LYS A 48 14.87 12.12 3.84
CA LYS A 48 15.67 12.30 2.62
C LYS A 48 15.95 10.96 1.93
N GLU A 49 15.74 9.85 2.63
CA GLU A 49 16.07 8.50 2.17
C GLU A 49 14.81 7.71 1.81
N PRO A 50 14.85 6.84 0.78
CA PRO A 50 13.75 5.92 0.50
C PRO A 50 13.41 5.03 1.71
N PRO A 51 12.13 4.66 1.93
CA PRO A 51 10.96 5.01 1.12
C PRO A 51 10.33 6.35 1.48
N PHE A 52 11.01 7.23 2.23
CA PHE A 52 10.38 8.42 2.80
C PHE A 52 10.79 9.71 2.12
N SER A 53 11.83 9.68 1.28
CA SER A 53 12.23 10.75 0.35
C SER A 53 11.03 11.57 -0.14
N VAL A 54 10.73 12.66 0.57
CA VAL A 54 9.60 13.54 0.25
C VAL A 54 10.08 14.48 -0.84
N GLY A 55 9.34 14.58 -1.94
CA GLY A 55 9.59 15.62 -2.96
C GLY A 55 10.82 15.41 -3.84
N ALA A 56 11.89 14.74 -3.38
CA ALA A 56 12.98 14.31 -4.23
C ALA A 56 12.45 13.30 -5.27
N ASP A 57 12.89 13.46 -6.52
CA ASP A 57 12.48 12.72 -7.73
C ASP A 57 11.08 13.00 -8.31
N LYS A 58 10.44 14.17 -8.09
CA LYS A 58 9.27 14.51 -8.94
C LYS A 58 9.64 14.56 -10.43
N ASP A 59 10.86 14.99 -10.76
CA ASP A 59 11.34 15.03 -12.13
C ASP A 59 11.71 13.61 -12.59
N GLY A 60 10.88 13.03 -13.46
CA GLY A 60 11.09 11.71 -14.05
C GLY A 60 10.45 10.53 -13.30
N TRP A 61 9.73 10.77 -12.20
CA TRP A 61 8.98 9.70 -11.52
C TRP A 61 7.60 9.48 -12.14
N GLU A 62 7.40 8.29 -12.69
CA GLU A 62 6.09 7.82 -13.14
C GLU A 62 5.48 6.88 -12.09
N THR A 63 4.41 7.33 -11.42
CA THR A 63 3.70 6.50 -10.44
C THR A 63 2.89 5.41 -11.14
N LYS A 64 3.32 4.16 -10.96
CA LYS A 64 2.59 2.97 -11.40
C LYS A 64 1.53 2.54 -10.40
N TRP A 65 1.89 2.56 -9.12
CA TRP A 65 0.99 2.16 -8.03
C TRP A 65 0.94 3.20 -6.93
N ARG A 66 -0.23 3.31 -6.31
CA ARG A 66 -0.45 4.12 -5.12
C ARG A 66 -1.05 3.24 -4.03
N GLU A 67 -0.51 3.36 -2.84
CA GLU A 67 -0.97 2.70 -1.63
C GLU A 67 -1.37 3.75 -0.60
N SER A 68 -2.53 3.58 0.03
CA SER A 68 -2.99 4.51 1.06
C SER A 68 -3.64 3.80 2.24
N CYS A 69 -3.49 4.38 3.42
CA CYS A 69 -4.18 3.91 4.61
C CYS A 69 -5.70 4.16 4.50
N TRP A 70 -6.50 3.53 5.36
CA TRP A 70 -7.96 3.66 5.30
C TRP A 70 -8.47 5.12 5.41
N CYS A 71 -7.79 5.97 6.19
CA CYS A 71 -8.15 7.38 6.34
C CYS A 71 -7.51 8.31 5.31
N GLY A 72 -6.59 7.81 4.47
CA GLY A 72 -5.90 8.57 3.43
C GLY A 72 -4.82 9.54 3.91
N LYS A 73 -4.53 9.61 5.22
CA LYS A 73 -3.52 10.53 5.79
C LYS A 73 -2.07 10.11 5.50
N VAL A 74 -1.85 8.83 5.22
CA VAL A 74 -0.55 8.27 4.85
C VAL A 74 -0.73 7.54 3.52
N ALA A 75 0.14 7.86 2.56
CA ALA A 75 0.17 7.20 1.26
C ALA A 75 1.61 7.10 0.74
N PHE A 76 1.87 6.07 -0.04
CA PHE A 76 3.13 5.82 -0.72
C PHE A 76 2.88 5.58 -2.21
N VAL A 77 3.86 5.95 -3.03
CA VAL A 77 3.82 5.75 -4.48
C VAL A 77 4.98 4.86 -4.92
N TYR A 78 4.72 4.06 -5.95
CA TYR A 78 5.62 3.05 -6.49
C TYR A 78 5.76 3.23 -7.99
N ASN A 79 6.98 3.15 -8.54
CA ASN A 79 7.25 3.35 -9.97
C ASN A 79 7.62 2.06 -10.73
N ASP A 80 7.53 0.90 -10.09
CA ASP A 80 7.90 -0.39 -10.69
C ASP A 80 6.92 -1.49 -10.27
N ASP A 81 7.04 -2.68 -10.88
CA ASP A 81 6.33 -3.88 -10.44
C ASP A 81 7.02 -4.55 -9.24
N PRO A 82 6.27 -5.32 -8.43
CA PRO A 82 6.87 -6.06 -7.34
C PRO A 82 7.78 -7.16 -7.88
N ALA A 83 8.95 -7.31 -7.26
CA ALA A 83 9.89 -8.41 -7.53
C ALA A 83 9.34 -9.79 -7.10
N GLY A 84 8.31 -9.81 -6.25
CA GLY A 84 7.62 -11.03 -5.83
C GLY A 84 6.46 -10.73 -4.89
N SER A 85 5.53 -11.67 -4.75
CA SER A 85 4.32 -11.49 -3.94
C SER A 85 3.97 -12.79 -3.24
N LYS A 86 3.82 -12.78 -1.91
CA LYS A 86 3.67 -14.00 -1.10
C LYS A 86 2.66 -13.83 0.03
N ILE A 87 2.04 -14.93 0.40
CA ILE A 87 1.16 -15.01 1.58
C ILE A 87 1.91 -15.71 2.71
N CYS A 88 2.08 -15.02 3.85
CA CYS A 88 2.76 -15.53 5.03
C CYS A 88 1.77 -15.96 6.11
N HIS A 89 1.94 -17.18 6.61
CA HIS A 89 1.10 -17.80 7.64
C HIS A 89 1.79 -17.93 9.00
N CYS A 90 2.94 -17.28 9.22
CA CYS A 90 3.56 -17.35 10.53
C CYS A 90 2.72 -16.64 11.61
N GLU A 91 2.86 -17.09 12.86
CA GLU A 91 2.09 -16.55 13.99
C GLU A 91 2.30 -15.05 14.17
N ASP A 92 3.52 -14.54 14.01
CA ASP A 92 3.82 -13.11 14.14
C ASP A 92 3.02 -12.28 13.13
N CYS A 93 2.99 -12.71 11.86
CA CYS A 93 2.20 -12.06 10.82
C CYS A 93 0.70 -12.14 11.12
N GLN A 94 0.20 -13.28 11.61
CA GLN A 94 -1.20 -13.43 11.96
C GLN A 94 -1.63 -12.48 13.08
N ARG A 95 -0.84 -12.44 14.16
CA ARG A 95 -1.12 -11.62 15.35
C ARG A 95 -0.97 -10.14 15.05
N LEU A 96 0.09 -9.74 14.33
CA LEU A 96 0.35 -8.35 14.00
C LEU A 96 -0.75 -7.75 13.12
N HIS A 97 -1.26 -8.52 12.17
CA HIS A 97 -2.27 -8.05 11.22
C HIS A 97 -3.72 -8.30 11.68
N GLY A 98 -3.91 -9.09 12.76
CA GLY A 98 -5.23 -9.55 13.18
C GLY A 98 -5.95 -10.34 12.07
N ALA A 99 -5.19 -11.06 11.25
CA ALA A 99 -5.67 -11.71 10.03
C ALA A 99 -5.15 -13.15 9.93
N PRO A 100 -5.81 -14.05 9.17
CA PRO A 100 -5.35 -15.43 9.02
C PRO A 100 -3.96 -15.57 8.38
N TYR A 101 -3.54 -14.54 7.65
CA TYR A 101 -2.24 -14.45 6.99
C TYR A 101 -1.95 -13.00 6.59
N GLN A 102 -0.69 -12.73 6.27
CA GLN A 102 -0.24 -11.47 5.66
C GLN A 102 0.02 -11.69 4.17
N HIS A 103 -0.62 -10.91 3.29
CA HIS A 103 -0.23 -10.82 1.87
C HIS A 103 0.75 -9.67 1.69
N SER A 104 1.91 -9.94 1.09
CA SER A 104 2.96 -8.95 0.88
C SER A 104 3.52 -8.97 -0.55
N CYS A 105 3.68 -7.79 -1.14
CA CYS A 105 4.40 -7.55 -2.39
C CYS A 105 5.77 -6.92 -2.09
N ILE A 106 6.82 -7.45 -2.70
CA ILE A 106 8.20 -7.02 -2.48
C ILE A 106 8.59 -6.00 -3.54
N PHE A 107 8.97 -4.80 -3.14
CA PHE A 107 9.51 -3.77 -4.02
C PHE A 107 10.94 -3.42 -3.61
N HIS A 108 11.75 -3.00 -4.57
CA HIS A 108 13.03 -2.36 -4.25
C HIS A 108 12.77 -1.03 -3.53
N LYS A 109 13.52 -0.75 -2.46
CA LYS A 109 13.30 0.44 -1.63
C LYS A 109 13.37 1.75 -2.42
N LYS A 110 14.30 1.83 -3.38
CA LYS A 110 14.46 2.97 -4.31
C LYS A 110 13.25 3.22 -5.23
N ASN A 111 12.38 2.23 -5.39
CA ASN A 111 11.18 2.30 -6.23
C ASN A 111 9.93 2.62 -5.41
N VAL A 112 10.11 3.09 -4.16
CA VAL A 112 9.04 3.49 -3.24
C VAL A 112 9.39 4.85 -2.67
N ARG A 113 8.42 5.75 -2.62
CA ARG A 113 8.55 7.03 -1.91
C ARG A 113 7.25 7.44 -1.23
N LEU A 114 7.34 8.34 -0.25
CA LEU A 114 6.17 8.92 0.38
C LEU A 114 5.43 9.79 -0.65
N ASP A 115 4.10 9.69 -0.66
CA ASP A 115 3.28 10.54 -1.50
C ASP A 115 3.44 12.01 -1.09
N SER A 116 3.43 12.93 -2.05
CA SER A 116 3.59 14.37 -1.79
C SER A 116 2.44 14.96 -0.97
N ASP A 117 1.26 14.33 -1.00
CA ASP A 117 0.10 14.74 -0.21
C ASP A 117 0.04 14.06 1.18
N ALA A 118 0.97 13.14 1.47
CA ALA A 118 1.02 12.46 2.76
C ALA A 118 1.80 13.27 3.79
N ASP A 119 1.31 13.30 5.02
CA ASP A 119 1.94 14.01 6.13
C ASP A 119 2.72 12.99 7.00
N PRO A 120 4.07 13.08 7.05
CA PRO A 120 4.92 12.11 7.75
C PRO A 120 4.59 11.92 9.22
N LYS A 121 3.98 12.90 9.89
CA LYS A 121 3.66 12.80 11.32
C LYS A 121 2.70 11.65 11.63
N TRP A 122 1.88 11.26 10.64
CA TRP A 122 0.94 10.14 10.76
C TRP A 122 1.57 8.77 10.56
N ILE A 123 2.86 8.69 10.23
CA ILE A 123 3.58 7.42 10.05
C ILE A 123 3.96 6.86 11.42
N GLY A 124 3.52 5.65 11.73
CA GLY A 124 3.92 4.89 12.91
C GLY A 124 4.97 3.85 12.56
N PHE A 125 5.98 3.71 13.42
CA PHE A 125 6.98 2.67 13.33
C PHE A 125 6.82 1.68 14.48
N LEU A 126 6.80 0.39 14.12
CA LEU A 126 6.87 -0.71 15.07
C LEU A 126 8.09 -1.58 14.76
N SER A 127 9.00 -1.71 15.72
CA SER A 127 10.14 -2.61 15.64
C SER A 127 9.81 -3.91 16.39
N ALA A 128 9.70 -5.02 15.66
CA ALA A 128 9.34 -6.32 16.24
C ALA A 128 10.48 -6.96 17.06
N HIS A 129 11.70 -6.46 16.92
CA HIS A 129 12.90 -7.01 17.57
C HIS A 129 13.82 -5.88 18.03
N GLY A 130 14.13 -5.81 19.33
CA GLY A 130 15.12 -4.87 19.89
C GLY A 130 14.90 -4.53 21.37
N GLU A 131 15.92 -3.91 21.97
CA GLU A 131 15.90 -3.35 23.34
C GLU A 131 15.15 -2.00 23.42
N VAL A 132 14.66 -1.50 22.29
CA VAL A 132 13.88 -0.26 22.19
C VAL A 132 12.38 -0.53 22.31
N HIS A 133 11.65 0.42 22.88
CA HIS A 133 10.20 0.36 23.01
C HIS A 133 9.56 0.06 21.63
N PRO A 134 8.60 -0.88 21.53
CA PRO A 134 8.08 -1.37 20.25
C PRO A 134 7.48 -0.25 19.40
N LEU A 135 6.85 0.74 20.03
CA LEU A 135 6.41 1.97 19.36
C LEU A 135 7.52 3.02 19.51
N SER A 136 8.26 3.26 18.43
CA SER A 136 9.28 4.31 18.39
C SER A 136 8.83 5.45 17.48
N SER A 137 9.15 6.69 17.88
CA SER A 137 9.12 7.84 16.98
C SER A 137 10.37 7.90 16.09
N THR A 138 11.41 7.11 16.41
CA THR A 138 12.67 7.08 15.66
C THR A 138 12.73 5.93 14.63
N PRO A 139 13.31 6.17 13.44
CA PRO A 139 13.43 5.22 12.32
C PRO A 139 14.22 3.92 12.53
N THR A 140 14.85 3.69 13.69
CA THR A 140 15.87 2.66 13.87
C THR A 140 15.55 1.72 15.04
N PRO A 141 15.89 0.41 14.97
CA PRO A 141 16.54 -0.34 13.89
C PRO A 141 15.57 -1.04 12.90
N LEU A 142 16.11 -1.53 11.77
CA LEU A 142 15.39 -2.38 10.80
C LEU A 142 15.42 -3.87 11.21
N PRO A 143 14.44 -4.70 10.77
CA PRO A 143 13.25 -4.36 9.99
C PRO A 143 12.16 -3.71 10.85
N ARG A 144 11.37 -2.81 10.24
CA ARG A 144 10.27 -2.11 10.91
C ARG A 144 8.95 -2.25 10.16
N LYS A 145 7.87 -2.22 10.92
CA LYS A 145 6.49 -2.24 10.43
C LYS A 145 6.00 -0.80 10.36
N ILE A 146 5.40 -0.44 9.24
CA ILE A 146 4.89 0.89 8.95
C ILE A 146 3.37 0.85 8.97
N SER A 147 2.77 1.70 9.81
CA SER A 147 1.32 1.84 9.94
C SER A 147 0.89 3.30 10.02
N CYS A 148 -0.40 3.57 9.87
CA CYS A 148 -0.95 4.90 10.08
C CYS A 148 -1.34 5.12 11.55
N ARG A 149 -0.79 6.14 12.21
CA ARG A 149 -1.14 6.53 13.59
C ARG A 149 -2.61 6.94 13.76
N ALA A 150 -3.23 7.48 12.72
CA ALA A 150 -4.61 7.96 12.81
C ALA A 150 -5.67 6.85 12.74
N CYS A 151 -5.41 5.77 12.01
CA CYS A 151 -6.41 4.72 11.77
C CYS A 151 -5.91 3.29 12.03
N GLY A 152 -4.65 3.12 12.40
CA GLY A 152 -4.03 1.82 12.68
C GLY A 152 -3.79 0.94 11.44
N SER A 153 -4.11 1.40 10.22
CA SER A 153 -3.92 0.58 9.02
C SER A 153 -2.44 0.21 8.84
N PRO A 154 -2.10 -1.09 8.75
CA PRO A 154 -0.76 -1.51 8.35
C PRO A 154 -0.58 -1.25 6.86
N LEU A 155 0.62 -0.80 6.46
CA LEU A 155 0.95 -0.48 5.06
C LEU A 155 2.06 -1.38 4.53
N MET A 156 3.19 -1.45 5.24
CA MET A 156 4.33 -2.19 4.73
C MET A 156 5.34 -2.55 5.82
N ASP A 157 6.24 -3.47 5.48
CA ASP A 157 7.48 -3.67 6.23
C ASP A 157 8.66 -3.08 5.47
N GLU A 158 9.48 -2.31 6.18
CA GLU A 158 10.74 -1.82 5.64
C GLU A 158 11.89 -2.73 6.07
N GLY A 159 12.59 -3.27 5.08
CA GLY A 159 13.88 -3.92 5.23
C GLY A 159 15.03 -3.02 4.77
N ARG A 160 16.24 -3.59 4.71
CA ARG A 160 17.46 -2.87 4.33
C ARG A 160 17.37 -2.24 2.93
N ASN A 161 16.98 -3.04 1.93
CA ASN A 161 16.96 -2.65 0.52
C ASN A 161 15.60 -2.90 -0.16
N MET A 162 14.59 -3.31 0.61
CA MET A 162 13.28 -3.70 0.09
C MET A 162 12.15 -3.25 0.99
N ILE A 163 11.00 -3.03 0.39
CA ILE A 163 9.71 -2.81 1.03
C ILE A 163 8.84 -4.05 0.79
N MET A 164 8.14 -4.51 1.83
CA MET A 164 7.09 -5.50 1.71
C MET A 164 5.74 -4.81 1.92
N ALA A 165 5.15 -4.30 0.85
CA ALA A 165 3.90 -3.56 0.85
C ALA A 165 2.68 -4.48 0.91
N PHE A 166 1.56 -4.04 1.49
CA PHE A 166 0.38 -4.87 1.68
C PHE A 166 -0.67 -4.60 0.61
N PRO A 167 -0.94 -5.56 -0.30
CA PRO A 167 -1.83 -5.34 -1.43
C PRO A 167 -3.23 -4.80 -1.09
N PRO A 168 -3.88 -5.15 0.04
CA PRO A 168 -5.18 -4.57 0.39
C PRO A 168 -5.23 -3.03 0.49
N ALA A 169 -4.09 -2.37 0.73
CA ALA A 169 -3.97 -0.91 0.82
C ALA A 169 -3.73 -0.22 -0.53
N PHE A 170 -3.46 -0.96 -1.61
CA PHE A 170 -3.30 -0.39 -2.94
C PHE A 170 -4.61 0.16 -3.51
N GLU A 171 -4.52 1.18 -4.35
CA GLU A 171 -5.65 1.81 -5.01
C GLU A 171 -5.83 1.24 -6.42
N TRP A 172 -6.96 0.55 -6.65
CA TRP A 172 -7.39 0.08 -7.97
C TRP A 172 -8.92 0.02 -8.03
N THR A 173 -9.45 -0.17 -9.23
CA THR A 173 -10.89 -0.29 -9.47
C THR A 173 -11.40 -1.64 -8.96
N ARG A 174 -12.20 -1.62 -7.89
CA ARG A 174 -12.71 -2.80 -7.19
C ARG A 174 -14.18 -3.10 -7.52
N THR A 175 -15.00 -2.08 -7.78
CA THR A 175 -16.45 -2.26 -7.90
C THR A 175 -16.98 -2.08 -9.32
N HIS A 176 -18.09 -2.76 -9.64
CA HIS A 176 -18.82 -2.54 -10.89
C HIS A 176 -19.25 -1.08 -11.08
N LYS A 177 -19.49 -0.34 -9.98
CA LYS A 177 -19.84 1.09 -10.03
C LYS A 177 -18.64 1.94 -10.48
N GLU A 178 -17.46 1.68 -9.94
CA GLU A 178 -16.23 2.38 -10.35
C GLU A 178 -15.86 2.06 -11.81
N VAL A 179 -16.11 0.82 -12.26
CA VAL A 179 -15.94 0.43 -13.67
C VAL A 179 -16.93 1.16 -14.59
N LYS A 180 -18.18 1.36 -14.16
CA LYS A 180 -19.19 2.12 -14.93
C LYS A 180 -18.83 3.61 -15.00
N GLN A 181 -18.49 4.21 -13.87
CA GLN A 181 -18.11 5.63 -13.79
C GLN A 181 -16.85 5.94 -14.63
N SER A 182 -15.85 5.05 -14.61
CA SER A 182 -14.65 5.24 -15.45
C SER A 182 -14.91 5.08 -16.95
N LYS A 183 -15.95 4.35 -17.36
CA LYS A 183 -16.40 4.28 -18.76
C LYS A 183 -17.20 5.49 -19.19
N GLU A 184 -17.99 6.07 -18.28
CA GLU A 184 -18.80 7.27 -18.53
C GLU A 184 -17.90 8.51 -18.65
N GLN A 185 -16.91 8.67 -17.77
CA GLN A 185 -15.92 9.76 -17.86
C GLN A 185 -15.08 9.73 -19.15
N ASN A 186 -14.89 8.56 -19.76
CA ASN A 186 -14.23 8.42 -21.06
C ASN A 186 -15.15 8.73 -22.26
N LYS A 187 -16.47 8.87 -22.06
CA LYS A 187 -17.42 9.25 -23.12
C LYS A 187 -17.64 10.76 -23.20
N ASP A 188 -17.44 11.48 -22.10
CA ASP A 188 -17.61 12.93 -22.04
C ASP A 188 -16.35 13.71 -22.47
N GLY A 189 -15.26 13.00 -22.80
CA GLY A 189 -14.06 13.53 -23.45
C GLY A 189 -14.21 13.58 -24.97
N ASN A 190 -14.67 14.74 -25.46
CA ASN A 190 -14.54 15.31 -26.81
C ASN A 190 -14.50 14.38 -28.05
N HIS A 191 -15.48 14.57 -28.95
CA HIS A 191 -15.34 14.22 -30.36
C HIS A 191 -14.19 15.03 -30.99
N GLY A 192 -13.02 14.40 -31.12
CA GLY A 192 -11.87 14.91 -31.85
C GLY A 192 -11.25 13.77 -32.67
N GLU A 193 -10.87 14.10 -33.90
CA GLU A 193 -10.55 13.28 -35.06
C GLU A 193 -9.62 12.06 -34.85
N GLU A 194 -9.80 11.09 -35.76
CA GLU A 194 -9.04 9.85 -35.92
C GLU A 194 -7.53 10.09 -35.96
N GLY A 195 -6.83 9.65 -34.92
CA GLY A 195 -5.38 9.54 -34.86
C GLY A 195 -4.97 8.19 -34.29
N ASP A 196 -4.39 7.34 -35.13
CA ASP A 196 -3.76 6.06 -34.77
C ASP A 196 -2.52 6.31 -33.90
N SER A 197 -2.64 6.10 -32.58
CA SER A 197 -1.54 5.63 -31.72
C SER A 197 -2.01 5.47 -30.27
N GLY A 198 -1.67 4.32 -29.67
CA GLY A 198 -1.78 4.09 -28.23
C GLY A 198 -3.00 3.27 -27.82
N LYS A 199 -2.83 1.94 -27.78
CA LYS A 199 -3.80 1.00 -27.19
C LYS A 199 -4.13 1.41 -25.75
N GLY A 200 -5.23 2.14 -25.56
CA GLY A 200 -5.75 2.49 -24.24
C GLY A 200 -5.99 1.22 -23.42
N ALA A 201 -5.21 1.03 -22.36
CA ALA A 201 -5.35 -0.11 -21.46
C ALA A 201 -6.76 -0.11 -20.87
N ARG A 202 -7.61 -1.05 -21.31
CA ARG A 202 -8.91 -1.33 -20.72
C ARG A 202 -8.70 -1.54 -19.22
N LYS A 203 -9.15 -0.61 -18.37
CA LYS A 203 -9.05 -0.75 -16.90
C LYS A 203 -9.75 -2.05 -16.50
N VAL A 204 -8.95 -3.05 -16.13
CA VAL A 204 -9.42 -4.39 -15.80
C VAL A 204 -10.12 -4.32 -14.45
N GLN A 205 -11.37 -4.80 -14.39
CA GLN A 205 -12.05 -4.99 -13.11
C GLN A 205 -11.42 -6.18 -12.40
N GLY A 206 -11.06 -6.00 -11.14
CA GLY A 206 -10.55 -7.08 -10.30
C GLY A 206 -9.15 -6.80 -9.76
N PHE A 207 -8.64 -7.76 -9.00
CA PHE A 207 -7.34 -7.65 -8.35
C PHE A 207 -6.21 -7.67 -9.41
N PRO A 208 -5.31 -6.67 -9.44
CA PRO A 208 -4.23 -6.58 -10.44
C PRO A 208 -3.36 -7.84 -10.45
N SER A 209 -3.01 -8.33 -11.64
CA SER A 209 -2.20 -9.54 -11.81
C SER A 209 -0.82 -9.43 -11.18
N GLU A 210 -0.23 -8.24 -11.27
CA GLU A 210 1.10 -7.88 -10.79
C GLU A 210 1.19 -7.99 -9.27
N LEU A 211 0.08 -7.81 -8.55
CA LEU A 211 0.03 -7.88 -7.09
C LEU A 211 -0.33 -9.29 -6.57
N LYS A 212 -0.71 -10.24 -7.46
CA LYS A 212 -1.15 -11.59 -7.04
C LYS A 212 -0.02 -12.34 -6.38
N ALA A 213 -0.35 -13.04 -5.30
CA ALA A 213 0.59 -13.93 -4.65
C ALA A 213 0.99 -15.07 -5.57
N ASP A 214 2.26 -15.49 -5.46
CA ASP A 214 2.82 -16.62 -6.19
C ASP A 214 2.86 -17.90 -5.35
N CYS A 215 2.81 -17.79 -4.02
CA CYS A 215 2.87 -18.91 -3.10
C CYS A 215 2.44 -18.54 -1.66
N HIS A 216 2.30 -19.57 -0.85
CA HIS A 216 2.15 -19.49 0.60
C HIS A 216 3.43 -19.96 1.27
N ILE A 217 3.89 -19.23 2.27
CA ILE A 217 5.02 -19.60 3.12
C ILE A 217 4.56 -19.78 4.56
N PHE A 218 5.26 -20.63 5.31
CA PHE A 218 4.91 -21.00 6.69
C PHE A 218 3.51 -21.63 6.81
N TYR A 219 3.04 -22.31 5.76
CA TYR A 219 1.65 -22.74 5.62
C TYR A 219 1.22 -23.81 6.64
N GLU A 220 2.15 -24.54 7.24
CA GLU A 220 1.85 -25.45 8.36
C GLU A 220 1.24 -24.74 9.57
N ARG A 221 1.44 -23.42 9.69
CA ARG A 221 0.94 -22.58 10.80
C ARG A 221 -0.35 -21.85 10.48
N ARG A 222 -0.98 -22.16 9.34
CA ARG A 222 -2.26 -21.56 8.92
C ARG A 222 -3.34 -21.78 9.99
N CYS A 223 -4.18 -20.77 10.21
CA CYS A 223 -5.40 -20.92 11.01
C CYS A 223 -6.65 -21.17 10.15
N VAL A 224 -6.50 -21.10 8.82
CA VAL A 224 -7.54 -21.41 7.83
C VAL A 224 -6.90 -22.07 6.60
N ASP A 225 -7.57 -23.08 6.04
CA ASP A 225 -7.17 -23.66 4.76
C ASP A 225 -7.51 -22.71 3.60
N VAL A 226 -6.54 -22.46 2.73
CA VAL A 226 -6.68 -21.61 1.53
C VAL A 226 -6.55 -22.45 0.26
N LYS A 227 -7.68 -22.67 -0.43
CA LYS A 227 -7.79 -23.50 -1.64
C LYS A 227 -7.76 -22.66 -2.92
N ASP A 228 -6.61 -22.07 -3.23
CA ASP A 228 -6.42 -21.18 -4.38
C ASP A 228 -5.49 -21.75 -5.47
N GLY A 229 -4.99 -22.98 -5.30
CA GLY A 229 -4.07 -23.64 -6.23
C GLY A 229 -2.65 -23.10 -6.24
N LEU A 230 -2.30 -22.14 -5.37
CA LEU A 230 -0.93 -21.65 -5.24
C LEU A 230 -0.05 -22.63 -4.45
N PRO A 231 1.24 -22.81 -4.79
CA PRO A 231 2.17 -23.63 -4.02
C PRO A 231 2.20 -23.28 -2.53
N LYS A 232 2.14 -24.30 -1.67
CA LYS A 232 2.18 -24.17 -0.21
C LYS A 232 3.52 -24.67 0.31
N TRP A 233 4.30 -23.79 0.95
CA TRP A 233 5.59 -24.14 1.53
C TRP A 233 5.48 -24.24 3.06
N ARG A 234 6.07 -25.29 3.64
CA ARG A 234 6.10 -25.49 5.10
C ARG A 234 6.79 -24.33 5.82
N GLY A 235 7.84 -23.79 5.22
CA GLY A 235 8.59 -22.61 5.69
C GLY A 235 8.80 -21.64 4.53
N HIS A 236 10.05 -21.24 4.28
CA HIS A 236 10.39 -20.35 3.16
C HIS A 236 10.28 -21.06 1.80
N LYS A 237 9.82 -20.31 0.78
CA LYS A 237 9.83 -20.72 -0.62
C LYS A 237 11.20 -21.25 -1.02
N GLU A 238 11.24 -22.40 -1.71
CA GLU A 238 12.45 -23.05 -2.23
C GLU A 238 13.50 -23.45 -1.18
N LYS A 239 13.17 -23.34 0.12
CA LYS A 239 14.04 -23.68 1.26
C LYS A 239 13.37 -24.61 2.27
N SER A 240 12.18 -25.09 1.96
CA SER A 240 11.38 -25.98 2.80
C SER A 240 10.56 -26.91 1.94
N ASP A 241 9.88 -27.88 2.56
CA ASP A 241 9.04 -28.82 1.82
C ASP A 241 7.77 -28.17 1.26
N LEU A 242 7.38 -28.62 0.07
CA LEU A 242 6.06 -28.33 -0.50
C LEU A 242 5.00 -29.19 0.20
N MET A 243 3.93 -28.55 0.66
CA MET A 243 2.76 -29.20 1.24
C MET A 243 1.69 -29.41 0.17
N LYS A 244 0.94 -30.50 0.30
CA LYS A 244 -0.28 -30.71 -0.49
C LYS A 244 -1.43 -29.87 0.09
N ASP A 245 -2.40 -29.50 -0.74
CA ASP A 245 -3.54 -28.65 -0.32
C ASP A 245 -4.35 -29.23 0.86
N ASP A 246 -4.46 -30.56 0.95
CA ASP A 246 -5.20 -31.27 2.00
C ASP A 246 -4.30 -31.79 3.14
N GLU A 247 -3.01 -31.49 3.12
CA GLU A 247 -2.05 -31.92 4.15
C GLU A 247 -2.23 -31.10 5.43
N LYS A 248 -2.41 -31.78 6.57
CA LYS A 248 -2.54 -31.13 7.88
C LYS A 248 -1.18 -30.86 8.51
#